data_AF-A0A2D6FI73-F1
#
_entry.id   AF-A0A2D6FI73-F1
#
_cell.length_a   1.000
_cell.length_b   1.000
_cell.length_c   1.000
_cell.angle_alpha   90.00
_cell.angle_beta   90.00
_cell.angle_gamma   90.00
#
_symmetry.space_group_name_H-M   'P 1'
#
loop_
_entity.id
_entity.type
_entity.pdbx_description
1 polymer ?
#
loop_
_entity_poly.entity_id
_entity_poly.type
_entity_poly.pdbx_seq_one_letter_code
_entity_poly.pdbx_strand_id
1 'polypeptide(L)'
;MAAGLDPGSDSDPKDPYSLLGVSPGAGFDDVQKARDRVVASCGEDAVARARVEAAYDAVLMERLRDRQSGRLSSAAASASQVERQQVSAGVPSSGNGPSALLTRLRGMSLPAPSLGGAGFMPDLQLVQGQGLVVRSIAGALALLLLLLAPQTIDLLLALSTIGVFISQVKRGRRPLGSLGWTLLLLIAGLAVGALLSAVTAQAGLPLGVEQCQALPTLMLLIAGALLLA
;
A
#
# COMPACT_ATOMS: atom_id res chain seq x y z
N MET A 1 23.69 46.53 11.44
CA MET A 1 22.38 45.85 11.51
C MET A 1 22.58 44.40 11.11
N ALA A 2 22.57 43.51 12.10
CA ALA A 2 22.25 42.08 12.02
C ALA A 2 22.54 41.54 13.43
N ALA A 3 21.58 41.70 14.33
CA ALA A 3 21.65 41.11 15.67
C ALA A 3 21.54 39.59 15.48
N GLY A 4 22.62 38.88 15.77
CA GLY A 4 22.59 37.43 15.98
C GLY A 4 21.75 37.17 17.22
N LEU A 5 20.54 36.67 17.01
CA LEU A 5 19.72 36.09 18.06
C LEU A 5 20.27 34.69 18.31
N ASP A 6 21.13 34.55 19.32
CA ASP A 6 21.38 33.28 19.96
C ASP A 6 20.06 32.78 20.57
N PRO A 7 19.50 31.63 20.16
CA PRO A 7 18.44 31.02 20.93
C PRO A 7 19.07 30.51 22.23
N GLY A 8 18.74 31.18 23.33
CA GLY A 8 19.18 30.83 24.68
C GLY A 8 19.00 29.34 24.94
N SER A 9 20.12 28.65 25.12
CA SER A 9 20.21 27.27 25.60
C SER A 9 20.06 27.21 27.13
N ASP A 10 19.04 27.87 27.66
CA ASP A 10 18.62 27.78 29.07
C ASP A 10 17.27 27.06 29.11
N SER A 11 17.30 25.75 28.88
CA SER A 11 16.24 24.85 29.32
C SER A 11 16.91 23.68 30.02
N ASP A 12 17.07 23.88 31.33
CA ASP A 12 17.29 22.83 32.33
C ASP A 12 16.57 21.54 31.89
N PRO A 13 17.25 20.38 31.74
CA PRO A 13 16.65 19.17 31.21
C PRO A 13 15.79 18.52 32.29
N LYS A 14 14.76 19.23 32.75
CA LYS A 14 13.69 18.63 33.53
C LYS A 14 12.84 17.86 32.55
N ASP A 15 12.98 16.55 32.64
CA ASP A 15 12.26 15.57 31.83
C ASP A 15 10.79 16.00 31.64
N PRO A 16 10.31 16.23 30.40
CA PRO A 16 8.99 16.81 30.17
C PRO A 16 7.88 15.93 30.74
N TYR A 17 8.08 14.60 30.80
CA TYR A 17 7.18 13.68 31.50
C TYR A 17 7.07 13.98 32.99
N SER A 18 8.17 14.35 33.64
CA SER A 18 8.21 14.74 35.05
C SER A 18 7.52 16.09 35.31
N LEU A 19 7.54 17.02 34.35
CA LEU A 19 6.80 18.28 34.45
C LEU A 19 5.29 18.09 34.33
N LEU A 20 4.86 17.15 33.49
CA LEU A 20 3.46 16.75 33.34
C LEU A 20 3.00 15.77 34.42
N GLY A 21 3.90 15.17 35.19
CA GLY A 21 3.59 14.17 36.22
C GLY A 21 3.15 12.82 35.65
N VAL A 22 3.62 12.47 34.45
CA VAL A 22 3.27 11.24 33.72
C VAL A 22 4.50 10.36 33.52
N SER A 23 4.30 9.06 33.35
CA SER A 23 5.38 8.14 33.00
C SER A 23 5.72 8.23 31.50
N PRO A 24 6.97 8.02 31.07
CA PRO A 24 7.36 7.98 29.65
C PRO A 24 6.57 6.96 28.79
N GLY A 25 5.92 5.97 29.43
CA GLY A 25 5.05 4.98 28.78
C GLY A 25 3.54 5.29 28.81
N ALA A 26 3.13 6.45 29.35
CA ALA A 26 1.72 6.80 29.50
C ALA A 26 1.02 6.98 28.14
N GLY A 27 -0.27 6.60 28.08
CA GLY A 27 -1.07 6.74 26.87
C GLY A 27 -1.22 8.20 26.43
N PHE A 28 -1.59 8.44 25.18
CA PHE A 28 -1.84 9.80 24.69
C PHE A 28 -2.94 10.52 25.51
N ASP A 29 -4.00 9.78 25.85
CA ASP A 29 -5.11 10.29 26.67
C ASP A 29 -4.67 10.67 28.09
N ASP A 30 -3.75 9.89 28.69
CA ASP A 30 -3.20 10.19 30.02
C ASP A 30 -2.35 11.46 30.02
N VAL A 31 -1.54 11.68 28.98
CA VAL A 31 -0.74 12.90 28.82
C VAL A 31 -1.64 14.13 28.64
N GLN A 32 -2.73 14.01 27.89
CA GLN A 32 -3.69 15.10 27.69
C GLN A 32 -4.42 15.45 29.00
N LYS A 33 -4.89 14.45 29.74
CA LYS A 33 -5.51 14.64 31.07
C LYS A 33 -4.55 15.26 32.07
N ALA A 34 -3.28 14.86 32.04
CA ALA A 34 -2.25 15.41 32.92
C ALA A 34 -1.98 16.89 32.60
N ARG A 35 -1.85 17.26 31.33
CA ARG A 35 -1.78 18.67 30.90
C ARG A 35 -2.96 19.46 31.45
N ASP A 36 -4.19 19.00 31.23
CA ASP A 36 -5.40 19.70 31.64
C ASP A 36 -5.45 19.91 33.16
N ARG A 37 -5.01 18.91 33.93
CA ARG A 37 -4.90 19.01 35.39
C ARG A 37 -3.85 20.02 35.84
N VAL A 38 -2.66 20.01 35.23
CA VAL A 38 -1.57 20.91 35.62
C VAL A 38 -1.89 22.35 35.20
N VAL A 39 -2.43 22.55 34.00
CA VAL A 39 -2.89 23.88 33.53
C VAL A 39 -3.98 24.44 34.45
N ALA A 40 -4.94 23.61 34.87
CA ALA A 40 -5.98 24.03 35.82
C ALA A 40 -5.39 24.42 37.19
N SER A 41 -4.31 23.76 37.63
CA SER A 41 -3.62 24.09 38.88
C SER A 41 -2.77 25.35 38.81
N CYS A 42 -2.36 25.79 37.61
CA CYS A 42 -1.54 26.98 37.42
C CYS A 42 -2.31 28.31 37.52
N GLY A 43 -3.65 28.30 37.64
CA GLY A 43 -4.42 29.54 37.81
C GLY A 43 -4.13 30.57 36.72
N GLU A 44 -3.98 31.85 37.05
CA GLU A 44 -3.70 32.97 36.13
C GLU A 44 -2.19 33.16 35.81
N ASP A 45 -1.29 32.29 36.30
CA ASP A 45 0.15 32.44 36.04
C ASP A 45 0.51 32.08 34.59
N ALA A 46 0.63 33.10 33.75
CA ALA A 46 0.97 32.96 32.33
C ALA A 46 2.30 32.23 32.10
N VAL A 47 3.30 32.45 32.96
CA VAL A 47 4.62 31.80 32.86
C VAL A 47 4.54 30.31 33.20
N ALA A 48 3.74 29.94 34.19
CA ALA A 48 3.57 28.54 34.57
C ALA A 48 2.81 27.76 33.49
N ARG A 49 1.74 28.35 32.92
CA ARG A 49 1.01 27.77 31.79
C ARG A 49 1.90 27.56 30.56
N ALA A 50 2.70 28.55 30.19
CA ALA A 50 3.61 28.45 29.05
C ALA A 50 4.64 27.31 29.22
N ARG A 51 5.11 27.06 30.45
CA ARG A 51 6.02 25.95 30.75
C ARG A 51 5.34 24.59 30.59
N VAL A 52 4.07 24.47 30.95
CA VAL A 52 3.30 23.22 30.81
C VAL A 52 3.00 22.93 29.33
N GLU A 53 2.66 23.96 28.56
CA GLU A 53 2.47 23.86 27.11
C GLU A 53 3.78 23.47 26.39
N ALA A 54 4.90 24.10 26.76
CA ALA A 54 6.21 23.73 26.21
C ALA A 54 6.61 22.28 26.55
N ALA A 55 6.29 21.80 27.75
CA ALA A 55 6.52 20.40 28.14
C ALA A 55 5.64 19.44 27.32
N TYR A 56 4.38 19.81 27.08
CA TYR A 56 3.46 19.02 26.24
C TYR A 56 3.94 18.93 24.79
N ASP A 57 4.39 20.05 24.21
CA ASP A 57 4.96 20.09 22.86
C ASP A 57 6.24 19.25 22.76
N ALA A 58 7.10 19.29 23.79
CA ALA A 58 8.30 18.45 23.85
C ALA A 58 7.96 16.96 23.82
N VAL A 59 6.96 16.50 24.59
CA VAL A 59 6.48 15.10 24.54
C VAL A 59 5.93 14.74 23.15
N LEU A 60 5.20 15.67 22.51
CA LEU A 60 4.62 15.42 21.19
C LEU A 60 5.71 15.31 20.11
N MET A 61 6.71 16.19 20.15
CA MET A 61 7.83 16.19 19.21
C MET A 61 8.72 14.97 19.39
N GLU A 62 8.95 14.52 20.62
CA GLU A 62 9.67 13.28 20.90
C GLU A 62 8.95 12.06 20.30
N ARG A 63 7.63 11.96 20.48
CA ARG A 63 6.81 10.90 19.86
C ARG A 63 6.79 10.96 18.33
N LEU A 64 6.84 12.16 17.76
CA LEU A 64 6.97 12.33 16.31
C LEU A 64 8.34 11.82 15.82
N ARG A 65 9.43 12.12 16.55
CA ARG A 65 10.78 11.63 16.25
C ARG A 65 10.88 10.11 16.37
N ASP A 66 10.21 9.50 17.35
CA ASP A 66 10.12 8.03 17.46
C ASP A 66 9.44 7.41 16.24
N ARG A 67 8.34 8.01 15.75
CA ARG A 67 7.67 7.56 14.51
C ARG A 67 8.56 7.72 13.28
N GLN A 68 9.27 8.83 13.16
CA GLN A 68 10.17 9.10 12.03
C GLN A 68 11.42 8.20 12.05
N SER A 69 11.94 7.86 13.23
CA SER A 69 13.14 7.02 13.38
C SER A 69 12.87 5.52 13.28
N GLY A 70 11.60 5.11 13.13
CA GLY A 70 11.21 3.69 13.07
C GLY A 70 11.45 2.94 14.38
N ARG A 71 11.77 3.64 15.48
CA ARG A 71 11.79 3.06 16.82
C ARG A 71 10.36 2.68 17.17
N LEU A 72 10.16 1.41 17.50
CA LEU A 72 8.86 0.87 17.93
C LEU A 72 8.32 1.77 19.05
N SER A 73 7.33 2.59 18.70
CA SER A 73 6.76 3.63 19.56
C SER A 73 6.38 3.02 20.91
N SER A 74 6.56 3.76 22.00
CA SER A 74 6.00 3.43 23.32
C SER A 74 4.50 3.09 23.26
N ALA A 75 3.78 3.61 22.26
CA ALA A 75 2.40 3.23 21.95
C ALA A 75 2.23 1.74 21.55
N ALA A 76 3.21 1.11 20.89
CA ALA A 76 3.19 -0.32 20.59
C ALA A 76 3.46 -1.17 21.85
N ALA A 77 4.32 -0.70 22.75
CA ALA A 77 4.55 -1.35 24.05
C ALA A 77 3.30 -1.29 24.94
N SER A 78 2.63 -0.13 25.01
CA SER A 78 1.39 0.05 25.76
C SER A 78 0.22 -0.70 25.11
N ALA A 79 0.13 -0.75 23.77
CA ALA A 79 -0.87 -1.59 23.09
C ALA A 79 -0.70 -3.08 23.38
N SER A 80 0.55 -3.57 23.43
CA SER A 80 0.84 -4.96 23.80
C SER A 80 0.55 -5.25 25.28
N GLN A 81 0.71 -4.27 26.18
CA GLN A 81 0.28 -4.39 27.57
C GLN A 81 -1.25 -4.44 27.71
N VAL A 82 -1.99 -3.62 26.96
CA VAL A 82 -3.46 -3.67 26.93
C VAL A 82 -3.96 -5.02 26.41
N GLU A 83 -3.33 -5.56 25.36
CA GLU A 83 -3.63 -6.92 24.87
C GLU A 83 -3.34 -7.98 25.93
N ARG A 84 -2.20 -7.90 26.65
CA ARG A 84 -1.87 -8.82 27.75
C ARG A 84 -2.82 -8.71 28.95
N GLN A 85 -3.31 -7.51 29.29
CA GLN A 85 -4.29 -7.31 30.35
C GLN A 85 -5.68 -7.83 29.95
N GLN A 86 -6.08 -7.68 28.69
CA GLN A 86 -7.33 -8.25 28.16
C GLN A 86 -7.28 -9.79 28.08
N VAL A 87 -6.11 -10.39 27.82
CA VAL A 87 -5.90 -11.84 27.87
C VAL A 87 -5.89 -12.39 29.31
N SER A 88 -5.67 -11.56 30.32
CA SER A 88 -5.64 -12.00 31.73
C SER A 88 -7.03 -12.10 32.38
N ALA A 89 -8.09 -11.63 31.72
CA ALA A 89 -9.47 -11.65 32.27
C ALA A 89 -10.34 -12.83 31.79
N GLY A 90 -9.79 -13.76 31.02
CA GLY A 90 -10.55 -14.94 30.63
C GLY A 90 -9.70 -15.99 29.93
N VAL A 91 -9.83 -17.23 30.44
CA VAL A 91 -9.37 -18.51 29.88
C VAL A 91 -8.14 -19.10 30.60
N PRO A 92 -8.26 -20.30 31.20
CA PRO A 92 -7.16 -20.96 31.90
C PRO A 92 -6.10 -21.47 30.91
N SER A 93 -4.84 -21.35 31.32
CA SER A 93 -3.71 -22.02 30.68
C SER A 93 -3.90 -23.53 30.64
N SER A 94 -3.78 -24.15 29.46
CA SER A 94 -3.12 -25.46 29.31
C SER A 94 -3.04 -25.94 27.86
N GLY A 95 -1.82 -26.35 27.46
CA GLY A 95 -1.60 -27.24 26.33
C GLY A 95 -0.58 -26.76 25.31
N ASN A 96 0.71 -26.90 25.61
CA ASN A 96 1.81 -26.66 24.66
C ASN A 96 1.96 -27.84 23.67
N GLY A 97 0.95 -28.03 22.81
CA GLY A 97 0.91 -29.13 21.82
C GLY A 97 0.56 -28.65 20.41
N PRO A 98 0.75 -29.48 19.37
CA PRO A 98 0.42 -29.16 17.98
C PRO A 98 -1.08 -28.85 17.78
N SER A 99 -1.93 -29.29 18.70
CA SER A 99 -3.34 -28.92 18.78
C SER A 99 -3.55 -27.43 19.01
N ALA A 100 -2.69 -26.73 19.77
CA ALA A 100 -2.80 -25.28 19.99
C ALA A 100 -2.53 -24.48 18.70
N LEU A 101 -1.66 -24.98 17.82
CA LEU A 101 -1.44 -24.41 16.49
C LEU A 101 -2.64 -24.67 15.56
N LEU A 102 -3.25 -25.85 15.64
CA LEU A 102 -4.46 -26.17 14.89
C LEU A 102 -5.66 -25.32 15.34
N THR A 103 -5.78 -25.02 16.63
CA THR A 103 -6.83 -24.10 17.14
C THR A 103 -6.57 -22.67 16.69
N ARG A 104 -5.29 -22.22 16.60
CA ARG A 104 -4.91 -20.91 16.03
C ARG A 104 -5.26 -20.78 14.54
N LEU A 105 -5.05 -21.83 13.75
CA LEU A 105 -5.40 -21.85 12.33
C LEU A 105 -6.91 -21.92 12.11
N ARG A 106 -7.65 -22.65 12.96
CA ARG A 106 -9.13 -22.68 12.93
C ARG A 106 -9.78 -21.39 13.40
N GLY A 107 -9.14 -20.68 14.33
CA GLY A 107 -9.58 -19.36 14.81
C GLY A 107 -9.29 -18.22 13.83
N MET A 108 -8.58 -18.50 12.74
CA MET A 108 -8.39 -17.56 11.64
C MET A 108 -9.69 -17.54 10.82
N SER A 109 -10.70 -16.85 11.34
CA SER A 109 -11.92 -16.53 10.61
C SER A 109 -11.55 -15.56 9.49
N LEU A 110 -11.10 -16.11 8.38
CA LEU A 110 -11.02 -15.39 7.12
C LEU A 110 -12.43 -14.84 6.87
N PRO A 111 -12.59 -13.52 6.64
CA PRO A 111 -13.86 -12.96 6.25
C PRO A 111 -14.38 -13.81 5.11
N ALA A 112 -15.60 -14.33 5.22
CA ALA A 112 -16.22 -15.09 4.15
C ALA A 112 -16.05 -14.26 2.88
N PRO A 113 -15.41 -14.79 1.81
CA PRO A 113 -15.29 -14.05 0.57
C PRO A 113 -16.71 -13.84 0.10
N SER A 114 -17.24 -12.63 0.30
CA SER A 114 -18.51 -12.24 -0.27
C SER A 114 -18.27 -12.18 -1.77
N LEU A 115 -18.51 -13.30 -2.44
CA LEU A 115 -18.67 -13.43 -3.89
C LEU A 115 -19.97 -12.73 -4.30
N GLY A 116 -20.17 -11.49 -3.85
CA GLY A 116 -21.18 -10.62 -4.43
C GLY A 116 -20.73 -10.36 -5.85
N GLY A 117 -21.50 -10.85 -6.83
CA GLY A 117 -21.19 -10.81 -8.26
C GLY A 117 -20.91 -9.42 -8.85
N ALA A 118 -21.01 -8.35 -8.05
CA ALA A 118 -20.60 -6.99 -8.38
C ALA A 118 -19.09 -6.72 -8.20
N GLY A 119 -18.33 -7.58 -7.51
CA GLY A 119 -16.92 -7.31 -7.17
C GLY A 119 -15.86 -7.86 -8.15
N PHE A 120 -16.26 -8.63 -9.15
CA PHE A 120 -15.31 -9.26 -10.09
C PHE A 120 -15.15 -8.48 -11.40
N MET A 121 -16.13 -7.65 -11.78
CA MET A 121 -16.04 -6.86 -13.00
C MET A 121 -15.02 -5.73 -12.83
N PRO A 122 -14.04 -5.60 -13.74
CA PRO A 122 -13.10 -4.51 -13.69
C PRO A 122 -13.82 -3.21 -14.03
N ASP A 123 -13.51 -2.12 -13.33
CA ASP A 123 -13.99 -0.81 -13.73
C ASP A 123 -13.33 -0.44 -15.06
N LEU A 124 -14.16 -0.20 -16.07
CA LEU A 124 -13.71 0.10 -17.43
C LEU A 124 -13.73 1.62 -17.60
N GLN A 125 -12.69 2.28 -17.14
CA GLN A 125 -12.50 3.71 -17.39
C GLN A 125 -11.37 3.93 -18.38
N LEU A 126 -11.68 4.62 -19.48
CA LEU A 126 -10.65 5.06 -20.42
C LEU A 126 -9.64 5.95 -19.69
N VAL A 127 -8.36 5.70 -19.93
CA VAL A 127 -7.31 6.62 -19.50
C VAL A 127 -7.55 7.98 -20.14
N GLN A 128 -7.52 9.04 -19.34
CA GLN A 128 -7.68 10.41 -19.81
C GLN A 128 -6.38 11.21 -19.68
N GLY A 129 -6.24 12.25 -20.49
CA GLY A 129 -5.08 13.16 -20.47
C GLY A 129 -3.79 12.52 -21.02
N GLN A 130 -2.65 12.93 -20.45
CA GLN A 130 -1.32 12.52 -20.91
C GLN A 130 -1.08 11.01 -20.88
N GLY A 131 -1.72 10.30 -19.94
CA GLY A 131 -1.61 8.84 -19.84
C GLY A 131 -2.16 8.09 -21.05
N LEU A 132 -3.16 8.65 -21.74
CA LEU A 132 -3.75 8.05 -22.94
C LEU A 132 -2.75 8.07 -24.09
N VAL A 133 -2.13 9.23 -24.31
CA VAL A 133 -1.17 9.47 -25.39
C VAL A 133 0.08 8.60 -25.21
N VAL A 134 0.61 8.52 -23.99
CA VAL A 134 1.79 7.69 -23.72
C VAL A 134 1.50 6.21 -23.97
N ARG A 135 0.34 5.71 -23.55
CA ARG A 135 -0.05 4.30 -23.72
C ARG A 135 -0.41 3.98 -25.17
N SER A 136 -1.04 4.90 -25.90
CA SER A 136 -1.35 4.70 -27.31
C SER A 136 -0.08 4.70 -28.17
N ILE A 137 0.86 5.62 -27.92
CA ILE A 137 2.17 5.63 -28.61
C ILE A 137 2.95 4.36 -28.29
N ALA A 138 3.03 3.97 -27.01
CA ALA A 138 3.72 2.74 -26.63
C ALA A 138 3.07 1.50 -27.26
N GLY A 139 1.75 1.41 -27.28
CA GLY A 139 1.00 0.33 -27.93
C GLY A 139 1.21 0.30 -29.45
N ALA A 140 1.18 1.46 -30.11
CA ALA A 140 1.44 1.57 -31.53
C ALA A 140 2.88 1.17 -31.89
N LEU A 141 3.85 1.56 -31.07
CA LEU A 141 5.25 1.19 -31.24
C LEU A 141 5.45 -0.31 -31.03
N ALA A 142 4.80 -0.90 -30.02
CA ALA A 142 4.82 -2.34 -29.80
C ALA A 142 4.19 -3.10 -31.00
N LEU A 143 3.10 -2.60 -31.57
CA LEU A 143 2.46 -3.17 -32.75
C LEU A 143 3.35 -3.07 -33.98
N LEU A 144 3.95 -1.90 -34.22
CA LEU A 144 4.92 -1.70 -35.29
C LEU A 144 6.09 -2.68 -35.16
N LEU A 145 6.67 -2.79 -33.96
CA LEU A 145 7.81 -3.66 -33.71
C LEU A 145 7.44 -5.14 -33.89
N LEU A 146 6.22 -5.56 -33.56
CA LEU A 146 5.72 -6.91 -33.81
C LEU A 146 5.71 -7.27 -35.31
N LEU A 147 5.33 -6.32 -36.17
CA LEU A 147 5.26 -6.52 -37.61
C LEU A 147 6.65 -6.50 -38.26
N LEU A 148 7.52 -5.60 -37.80
CA LEU A 148 8.84 -5.36 -38.41
C LEU A 148 9.92 -6.34 -37.91
N ALA A 149 9.79 -6.84 -36.68
CA ALA A 149 10.80 -7.67 -36.02
C ALA A 149 10.18 -8.96 -35.41
N PRO A 150 9.92 -10.00 -36.22
CA PRO A 150 9.35 -11.27 -35.72
C PRO A 150 10.24 -11.99 -34.70
N GLN A 151 11.53 -11.66 -34.64
CA GLN A 151 12.48 -12.32 -33.73
C GLN A 151 12.34 -11.86 -32.28
N THR A 152 11.60 -10.78 -32.00
CA THR A 152 11.48 -10.17 -30.66
C THR A 152 10.11 -10.37 -30.02
N ILE A 153 9.24 -11.21 -30.62
CA ILE A 153 7.84 -11.40 -30.22
C ILE A 153 7.71 -11.74 -28.72
N ASP A 154 8.46 -12.71 -28.23
CA ASP A 154 8.41 -13.15 -26.82
C ASP A 154 8.76 -12.02 -25.85
N LEU A 155 9.83 -11.28 -26.17
CA LEU A 155 10.29 -10.16 -25.36
C LEU A 155 9.28 -9.01 -25.36
N LEU A 156 8.63 -8.79 -26.50
CA LEU A 156 7.62 -7.76 -26.71
C LEU A 156 6.33 -8.09 -25.94
N LEU A 157 5.90 -9.35 -25.95
CA LEU A 157 4.80 -9.86 -25.12
C LEU A 157 5.13 -9.73 -23.63
N ALA A 158 6.31 -10.15 -23.21
CA ALA A 158 6.76 -10.01 -21.83
C ALA A 158 6.74 -8.54 -21.37
N LEU A 159 7.33 -7.63 -22.14
CA LEU A 159 7.29 -6.19 -21.85
C LEU A 159 5.87 -5.63 -21.81
N SER A 160 5.01 -6.07 -22.73
CA SER A 160 3.61 -5.64 -22.77
C SER A 160 2.85 -6.09 -21.53
N THR A 161 3.03 -7.34 -21.09
CA THR A 161 2.38 -7.85 -19.86
C THR A 161 2.82 -7.08 -18.62
N ILE A 162 4.12 -6.81 -18.49
CA ILE A 162 4.69 -6.00 -17.40
C ILE A 162 4.14 -4.57 -17.47
N GLY A 163 4.08 -3.99 -18.67
CA GLY A 163 3.54 -2.66 -18.91
C GLY A 163 2.08 -2.54 -18.49
N VAL A 164 1.24 -3.52 -18.84
CA VAL A 164 -0.17 -3.58 -18.41
C VAL A 164 -0.26 -3.72 -16.89
N PHE A 165 0.56 -4.57 -16.28
CA PHE A 165 0.56 -4.76 -14.83
C PHE A 165 0.93 -3.47 -14.08
N ILE A 166 2.04 -2.83 -14.45
CA ILE A 166 2.48 -1.55 -13.86
C ILE A 166 1.42 -0.47 -14.10
N SER A 167 0.84 -0.44 -15.29
CA SER A 167 -0.23 0.48 -15.67
C SER A 167 -1.43 0.38 -14.73
N GLN A 168 -1.87 -0.85 -14.41
CA GLN A 168 -2.97 -1.10 -13.48
C GLN A 168 -2.60 -0.76 -12.03
N VAL A 169 -1.40 -1.11 -11.58
CA VAL A 169 -0.93 -0.77 -10.22
C VAL A 169 -0.85 0.75 -10.04
N LYS A 170 -0.34 1.48 -11.05
CA LYS A 170 -0.29 2.96 -11.04
C LYS A 170 -1.67 3.62 -11.04
N ARG A 171 -2.72 2.92 -11.51
CA ARG A 171 -4.11 3.40 -11.44
C ARG A 171 -4.79 3.14 -10.09
N GLY A 172 -4.10 2.48 -9.15
CA GLY A 172 -4.62 2.22 -7.80
C GLY A 172 -5.31 0.87 -7.63
N ARG A 173 -5.23 -0.03 -8.62
CA ARG A 173 -5.77 -1.40 -8.48
C ARG A 173 -4.92 -2.21 -7.50
N ARG A 174 -5.59 -3.13 -6.79
CA ARG A 174 -4.90 -4.13 -5.95
C ARG A 174 -3.99 -5.00 -6.82
N PRO A 175 -2.73 -5.24 -6.43
CA PRO A 175 -1.76 -5.93 -7.26
C PRO A 175 -2.18 -7.37 -7.60
N LEU A 176 -2.81 -8.08 -6.66
CA LEU A 176 -3.27 -9.45 -6.88
C LEU A 176 -4.41 -9.55 -7.91
N GLY A 177 -5.38 -8.62 -7.87
CA GLY A 177 -6.47 -8.57 -8.85
C GLY A 177 -5.97 -8.16 -10.23
N SER A 178 -5.05 -7.20 -10.28
CA SER A 178 -4.38 -6.78 -11.53
C SER A 178 -3.69 -7.95 -12.22
N LEU A 179 -2.91 -8.74 -11.46
CA LEU A 179 -2.20 -9.91 -11.98
C LEU A 179 -3.15 -10.95 -12.60
N GLY A 180 -4.30 -11.18 -11.95
CA GLY A 180 -5.34 -12.07 -12.48
C GLY A 180 -5.88 -11.59 -13.82
N TRP A 181 -6.17 -10.29 -13.95
CA TRP A 181 -6.65 -9.70 -15.20
C TRP A 181 -5.59 -9.68 -16.30
N THR A 182 -4.34 -9.37 -15.99
CA THR A 182 -3.26 -9.41 -16.99
C THR A 182 -3.03 -10.82 -17.51
N LEU A 183 -3.05 -11.81 -16.62
CA LEU A 183 -2.91 -13.21 -17.00
C LEU A 183 -4.12 -13.69 -17.81
N LEU A 184 -5.33 -13.30 -17.42
CA LEU A 184 -6.56 -13.63 -18.16
C LEU A 184 -6.55 -13.05 -19.57
N LEU A 185 -6.16 -11.78 -19.73
CA LEU A 185 -6.03 -11.15 -21.04
C LEU A 185 -4.96 -11.83 -21.91
N LEU A 186 -3.82 -12.20 -21.31
CA LEU A 186 -2.76 -12.92 -22.02
C LEU A 186 -3.24 -14.28 -22.51
N ILE A 187 -3.85 -15.09 -21.62
CA ILE A 187 -4.38 -16.41 -21.96
C ILE A 187 -5.46 -16.30 -23.04
N ALA A 188 -6.41 -15.38 -22.87
CA ALA A 188 -7.49 -15.16 -23.83
C ALA A 188 -6.93 -14.75 -25.20
N GLY A 189 -5.95 -13.84 -25.21
CA GLY A 189 -5.28 -13.43 -26.43
C GLY A 189 -4.55 -14.58 -27.13
N LEU A 190 -3.82 -15.42 -26.37
CA LEU A 190 -3.07 -16.54 -26.93
C LEU A 190 -4.01 -17.61 -27.49
N ALA A 191 -5.12 -17.88 -26.79
CA ALA A 191 -6.14 -18.81 -27.26
C ALA A 191 -6.76 -18.33 -28.59
N VAL A 192 -7.12 -17.04 -28.67
CA VAL A 192 -7.64 -16.43 -29.91
C VAL A 192 -6.56 -16.45 -31.00
N GLY A 193 -5.31 -16.14 -30.66
CA GLY A 193 -4.17 -16.17 -31.57
C GLY A 193 -3.89 -17.55 -32.15
N ALA A 194 -3.97 -18.59 -31.34
CA ALA A 194 -3.79 -19.97 -31.79
C ALA A 194 -4.90 -20.41 -32.76
N LEU A 195 -6.15 -20.01 -32.49
CA LEU A 195 -7.26 -20.28 -33.41
C LEU A 195 -7.06 -19.52 -34.73
N LEU A 196 -6.65 -18.25 -34.66
CA LEU A 196 -6.43 -17.42 -35.84
C LEU A 196 -5.24 -17.93 -36.67
N SER A 197 -4.15 -18.33 -36.02
CA SER A 197 -2.97 -18.86 -36.69
C SER A 197 -3.30 -20.15 -37.45
N ALA A 198 -4.11 -21.04 -36.87
CA ALA A 198 -4.58 -22.26 -37.52
C ALA A 198 -5.41 -21.99 -38.79
N VAL A 199 -6.21 -20.93 -38.82
CA VAL A 199 -6.97 -20.52 -40.01
C VAL A 199 -6.05 -19.88 -41.06
N THR A 200 -5.15 -18.98 -40.63
CA THR A 200 -4.24 -18.28 -41.55
C THR A 200 -3.20 -19.20 -42.19
N ALA A 201 -2.78 -20.26 -41.49
CA ALA A 201 -1.88 -21.28 -42.02
C ALA A 201 -2.49 -22.02 -43.22
N GLN A 202 -3.81 -22.22 -43.22
CA GLN A 202 -4.53 -22.82 -44.34
C GLN A 202 -4.71 -21.86 -45.53
N ALA A 203 -4.69 -20.55 -45.26
CA ALA A 203 -4.89 -19.50 -46.26
C ALA A 203 -3.61 -19.09 -47.01
N GLY A 204 -2.44 -19.58 -46.62
CA GLY A 204 -1.17 -19.31 -47.32
C GLY A 204 -0.68 -17.86 -47.25
N LEU A 205 -1.06 -17.11 -46.21
CA LEU A 205 -0.62 -15.73 -46.01
C LEU A 205 0.88 -15.66 -45.71
N PRO A 206 1.60 -14.61 -46.15
CA PRO A 206 3.04 -14.45 -45.93
C PRO A 206 3.42 -14.03 -44.48
N LEU A 207 2.55 -14.29 -43.50
CA LEU A 207 2.75 -13.95 -42.09
C LEU A 207 3.22 -15.18 -41.32
N GLY A 208 4.21 -15.01 -40.45
CA GLY A 208 4.67 -16.10 -39.60
C GLY A 208 3.58 -16.54 -38.61
N VAL A 209 3.55 -17.83 -38.27
CA VAL A 209 2.58 -18.40 -37.30
C VAL A 209 2.62 -17.66 -35.96
N GLU A 210 3.83 -17.36 -35.48
CA GLU A 210 4.08 -16.58 -34.27
C GLU A 210 3.51 -15.17 -34.34
N GLN A 211 3.64 -14.49 -35.50
CA GLN A 211 3.10 -13.14 -35.69
C GLN A 211 1.57 -13.16 -35.68
N CYS A 212 0.95 -14.13 -36.36
CA CYS A 212 -0.51 -14.30 -36.37
C CYS A 212 -1.05 -14.60 -34.97
N GLN A 213 -0.31 -15.37 -34.16
CA GLN A 213 -0.68 -15.68 -32.78
C GLN A 213 -0.50 -14.49 -31.84
N ALA A 214 0.59 -13.72 -32.01
CA ALA A 214 0.94 -12.62 -31.12
C ALA A 214 0.12 -11.34 -31.34
N LEU A 215 -0.48 -11.17 -32.52
CA LEU A 215 -1.27 -9.99 -32.88
C LEU A 215 -2.51 -9.79 -31.98
N PRO A 216 -3.41 -10.79 -31.81
CA PRO A 216 -4.57 -10.64 -30.94
C PRO A 216 -4.19 -10.53 -29.46
N THR A 217 -3.13 -11.20 -28.99
CA THR A 217 -2.62 -11.00 -27.63
C THR A 217 -2.22 -9.56 -27.38
N LEU A 218 -1.46 -8.97 -28.29
CA LEU A 218 -0.96 -7.61 -28.15
C LEU A 218 -2.13 -6.61 -28.16
N MET A 219 -3.13 -6.83 -29.02
CA MET A 219 -4.37 -6.05 -29.02
C MET A 219 -5.12 -6.10 -27.69
N LEU A 220 -5.30 -7.30 -27.11
CA LEU A 220 -5.95 -7.44 -25.81
C LEU A 220 -5.17 -6.75 -24.69
N LEU A 221 -3.84 -6.84 -24.71
CA LEU A 221 -2.99 -6.19 -23.72
C LEU A 221 -3.04 -4.66 -23.83
N ILE A 222 -3.02 -4.11 -25.05
CA ILE A 222 -3.17 -2.66 -25.26
C ILE A 222 -4.56 -2.20 -24.79
N ALA A 223 -5.62 -2.94 -25.14
CA ALA A 223 -6.97 -2.64 -24.66
C ALA A 223 -7.04 -2.68 -23.12
N GLY A 224 -6.42 -3.70 -22.50
CA GLY A 224 -6.29 -3.79 -21.05
C GLY A 224 -5.55 -2.60 -20.43
N ALA A 225 -4.47 -2.15 -21.04
CA ALA A 225 -3.72 -0.97 -20.57
C ALA A 225 -4.54 0.33 -20.66
N LEU A 226 -5.47 0.43 -21.61
CA LEU A 226 -6.28 1.63 -21.86
C LEU A 226 -7.59 1.65 -21.07
N LEU A 227 -8.21 0.48 -20.88
CA LEU A 227 -9.57 0.37 -20.35
C LEU A 227 -9.61 -0.05 -18.88
N LEU A 228 -8.67 -0.87 -18.40
CA LEU A 228 -8.70 -1.34 -17.02
C LEU A 228 -8.25 -0.24 -16.06
N ALA A 229 -9.18 0.21 -15.20
CA ALA A 229 -8.98 1.22 -14.18
C ALA A 229 -8.77 0.60 -12.79
#